data_AF-M4BA35-F1
#
_entry.id   AF-M4BA35-F1
#
_cell.length_a   1.000
_cell.length_b   1.000
_cell.length_c   1.000
_cell.angle_alpha   90.00
_cell.angle_beta   90.00
_cell.angle_gamma   90.00
#
_symmetry.space_group_name_H-M   'P 1'
#
loop_
_entity.id
_entity.type
_entity.pdbx_description
1 polymer ?
#
loop_
_entity_poly.entity_id
_entity_poly.type
_entity_poly.pdbx_seq_one_letter_code
_entity_poly.pdbx_strand_id
1 'polypeptide(L)'
;MLGVHVTDLAPSYGFNNAYSDFFRVWHGEVSEILSLPDPEHTRPEQRRILREAAEDQQFDIERYLMDFAYQDEDMYFNLAMTYVPFWRKYPVLPTIARPKSIAVADTVKPLVAEVKSDVGCVEDSICSLSLDAPTPSAHSTTSVIFNDTEQELLRRLPRKEFLVLEGSLEEKFVLGGLVDILIGFAYEQLTTQGDSGVESTWTVSIVSPTLSWLDVSADLYAVVRSSVRRIIAFPFLRQYDLAMRSVREASEILKRGKRVVLRALLTLYRMVEKSETQYLLNSLYIQDYCVSIQSVADERLQCISSELDAHIAGFSKNETGWALEELERSVLKAGTNDDAESSASSESNSSESGYSSRETSSAADSSCGEEEVNQAFAPG
;
A
#
# COMPACT_ATOMS: atom_id res chain seq x y z
N MET A 1 -50.91 12.37 -1.74
CA MET A 1 -49.43 12.43 -1.75
C MET A 1 -48.92 11.02 -1.85
N LEU A 2 -48.38 10.61 -3.00
CA LEU A 2 -47.57 9.40 -3.07
C LEU A 2 -46.19 9.77 -2.56
N GLY A 3 -45.81 9.21 -1.41
CA GLY A 3 -44.44 9.35 -0.92
C GLY A 3 -43.51 8.64 -1.91
N VAL A 4 -42.58 9.38 -2.50
CA VAL A 4 -41.46 8.76 -3.22
C VAL A 4 -40.65 8.03 -2.17
N HIS A 5 -40.75 6.70 -2.13
CA HIS A 5 -39.72 5.90 -1.49
C HIS A 5 -38.43 6.21 -2.22
N VAL A 6 -37.53 6.95 -1.57
CA VAL A 6 -36.11 6.89 -1.90
C VAL A 6 -35.75 5.42 -1.69
N THR A 7 -35.58 4.69 -2.78
CA THR A 7 -35.05 3.33 -2.73
C THR A 7 -33.69 3.43 -2.05
N ASP A 8 -33.50 2.71 -0.94
CA ASP A 8 -32.18 2.54 -0.35
C ASP A 8 -31.25 2.00 -1.44
N LEU A 9 -30.38 2.86 -1.98
CA LEU A 9 -29.40 2.43 -2.96
C LEU A 9 -28.45 1.45 -2.28
N ALA A 10 -28.22 0.31 -2.94
CA ALA A 10 -27.23 -0.66 -2.49
C ALA A 10 -25.86 0.03 -2.30
N PRO A 11 -25.16 -0.21 -1.18
CA PRO A 11 -23.79 0.24 -0.99
C PRO A 11 -22.90 -0.14 -2.16
N SER A 12 -22.18 0.84 -2.70
CA SER A 12 -21.20 0.64 -3.76
C SER A 12 -19.77 0.58 -3.21
N TYR A 13 -18.88 -0.04 -3.99
CA TYR A 13 -17.46 -0.24 -3.67
C TYR A 13 -16.67 -0.62 -4.93
N GLY A 14 -15.41 -1.05 -4.75
CA GLY A 14 -14.47 -1.28 -5.85
C GLY A 14 -13.95 0.03 -6.46
N PHE A 15 -13.16 -0.08 -7.53
CA PHE A 15 -12.56 1.06 -8.21
C PHE A 15 -13.64 2.08 -8.61
N ASN A 16 -13.50 3.32 -8.15
CA ASN A 16 -14.45 4.42 -8.38
C ASN A 16 -15.94 4.05 -8.11
N ASN A 17 -16.19 3.22 -7.09
CA ASN A 17 -17.53 2.76 -6.71
C ASN A 17 -18.31 2.03 -7.83
N ALA A 18 -17.61 1.35 -8.75
CA ALA A 18 -18.20 0.71 -9.92
C ALA A 18 -18.94 -0.62 -9.64
N TYR A 19 -18.91 -1.14 -8.41
CA TYR A 19 -19.46 -2.44 -8.04
C TYR A 19 -20.47 -2.34 -6.88
N SER A 20 -21.47 -3.22 -6.90
CA SER A 20 -22.48 -3.50 -5.85
C SER A 20 -23.02 -4.91 -6.08
N ASP A 21 -23.47 -5.62 -5.04
CA ASP A 21 -23.96 -7.02 -5.13
C ASP A 21 -22.90 -8.03 -5.69
N PHE A 22 -21.61 -7.69 -5.61
CA PHE A 22 -20.52 -8.50 -6.16
C PHE A 22 -20.29 -9.80 -5.37
N PHE A 23 -20.35 -9.72 -4.04
CA PHE A 23 -20.18 -10.87 -3.16
C PHE A 23 -21.49 -11.65 -2.95
N ARG A 24 -22.65 -11.01 -3.16
CA ARG A 24 -24.00 -11.59 -3.01
C ARG A 24 -24.21 -12.91 -3.77
N VAL A 25 -23.52 -13.12 -4.90
CA VAL A 25 -23.63 -14.33 -5.74
C VAL A 25 -22.36 -15.20 -5.66
N TRP A 26 -21.36 -14.78 -4.88
CA TRP A 26 -20.14 -15.56 -4.65
C TRP A 26 -20.36 -16.55 -3.50
N HIS A 27 -19.74 -17.73 -3.58
CA HIS A 27 -20.06 -18.88 -2.72
C HIS A 27 -19.00 -19.19 -1.64
N GLY A 28 -17.93 -18.41 -1.55
CA GLY A 28 -16.92 -18.54 -0.49
C GLY A 28 -17.18 -17.61 0.70
N GLU A 29 -16.23 -17.57 1.64
CA GLU A 29 -16.34 -16.74 2.84
C GLU A 29 -15.74 -15.34 2.63
N VAL A 30 -16.55 -14.29 2.70
CA VAL A 30 -16.12 -12.90 2.46
C VAL A 30 -15.01 -12.48 3.44
N SER A 31 -15.00 -13.04 4.65
CA SER A 31 -13.98 -12.86 5.69
C SER A 31 -12.58 -13.33 5.30
N GLU A 32 -12.43 -14.22 4.32
CA GLU A 32 -11.13 -14.62 3.77
C GLU A 32 -10.52 -13.54 2.85
N ILE A 33 -11.37 -12.64 2.35
CA ILE A 33 -11.02 -11.60 1.38
C ILE A 33 -10.91 -10.23 2.04
N LEU A 34 -11.92 -9.90 2.85
CA LEU A 34 -12.13 -8.60 3.46
C LEU A 34 -12.20 -8.71 4.99
N SER A 35 -11.71 -7.70 5.68
CA SER A 35 -11.99 -7.48 7.10
C SER A 35 -13.37 -6.88 7.36
N LEU A 36 -14.01 -6.27 6.35
CA LEU A 36 -15.38 -5.78 6.44
C LEU A 36 -16.38 -6.96 6.43
N PRO A 37 -17.17 -7.20 7.50
CA PRO A 37 -17.99 -8.41 7.60
C PRO A 37 -19.18 -8.49 6.63
N ASP A 38 -19.76 -7.34 6.27
CA ASP A 38 -20.94 -7.26 5.39
C ASP A 38 -20.80 -6.11 4.37
N PRO A 39 -20.12 -6.33 3.24
CA PRO A 39 -19.90 -5.29 2.23
C PRO A 39 -21.18 -4.85 1.51
N GLU A 40 -22.20 -5.72 1.44
CA GLU A 40 -23.42 -5.47 0.68
C GLU A 40 -24.45 -4.63 1.46
N HIS A 41 -24.37 -4.56 2.80
CA HIS A 41 -25.27 -3.74 3.61
C HIS A 41 -24.55 -2.60 4.36
N THR A 42 -23.22 -2.63 4.49
CA THR A 42 -22.47 -1.56 5.18
C THR A 42 -22.19 -0.37 4.25
N ARG A 43 -22.77 0.79 4.58
CA ARG A 43 -22.57 2.05 3.83
C ARG A 43 -21.14 2.57 3.98
N PRO A 44 -20.56 3.27 2.98
CA PRO A 44 -19.17 3.77 3.04
C PRO A 44 -18.81 4.54 4.32
N GLU A 45 -19.70 5.43 4.78
CA GLU A 45 -19.51 6.20 6.03
C GLU A 45 -19.40 5.30 7.28
N GLN A 46 -20.13 4.18 7.30
CA GLN A 46 -20.11 3.21 8.41
C GLN A 46 -18.85 2.33 8.37
N ARG A 47 -18.34 2.01 7.17
CA ARG A 47 -17.10 1.21 7.00
C ARG A 47 -15.94 1.84 7.75
N ARG A 48 -15.79 3.16 7.67
CA ARG A 48 -14.76 3.91 8.40
C ARG A 48 -14.87 3.77 9.91
N ILE A 49 -16.06 3.96 10.46
CA ILE A 49 -16.32 3.88 11.91
C ILE A 49 -16.02 2.47 12.42
N LEU A 50 -16.46 1.44 11.68
CA LEU A 50 -16.19 0.04 12.02
C LEU A 50 -14.70 -0.32 11.89
N ARG A 51 -14.03 0.16 10.83
CA ARG A 51 -12.59 -0.02 10.61
C ARG A 51 -11.78 0.59 11.75
N GLU A 52 -12.08 1.82 12.13
CA GLU A 52 -11.32 2.52 13.17
C GLU A 52 -11.52 1.85 14.54
N ALA A 53 -12.74 1.43 14.88
CA ALA A 53 -12.99 0.64 16.09
C ALA A 53 -12.28 -0.73 16.07
N ALA A 54 -12.20 -1.39 14.92
CA ALA A 54 -11.46 -2.64 14.77
C ALA A 54 -9.93 -2.44 14.86
N GLU A 55 -9.40 -1.33 14.34
CA GLU A 55 -7.99 -0.93 14.54
C GLU A 55 -7.69 -0.67 16.02
N ASP A 56 -8.55 0.05 16.73
CA ASP A 56 -8.41 0.28 18.17
C ASP A 56 -8.49 -1.01 19.00
N GLN A 57 -9.27 -2.00 18.56
CA GLN A 57 -9.35 -3.32 19.21
C GLN A 57 -8.13 -4.21 18.92
N GLN A 58 -7.49 -4.06 17.76
CA GLN A 58 -6.38 -4.90 17.29
C GLN A 58 -5.00 -4.34 17.67
N PHE A 59 -4.91 -3.09 18.12
CA PHE A 59 -3.67 -2.52 18.62
C PHE A 59 -3.27 -3.13 19.97
N ASP A 60 -2.31 -4.06 19.91
CA ASP A 60 -1.71 -4.71 21.07
C ASP A 60 -0.52 -3.89 21.58
N ILE A 61 -0.69 -3.28 22.76
CA ILE A 61 0.31 -2.45 23.42
C ILE A 61 1.56 -3.25 23.81
N GLU A 62 1.40 -4.48 24.32
CA GLU A 62 2.53 -5.31 24.75
C GLU A 62 3.36 -5.72 23.55
N ARG A 63 2.71 -6.13 22.46
CA ARG A 63 3.38 -6.48 21.22
C ARG A 63 4.08 -5.27 20.58
N TYR A 64 3.43 -4.10 20.52
CA TYR A 64 4.06 -2.88 20.01
C TYR A 64 5.32 -2.52 20.81
N LEU A 65 5.23 -2.57 22.14
CA LEU A 65 6.34 -2.25 23.04
C LEU A 65 7.50 -3.26 22.94
N MET A 66 7.20 -4.54 22.70
CA MET A 66 8.21 -5.55 22.43
C MET A 66 8.94 -5.29 21.10
N ASP A 67 8.20 -5.04 20.02
CA ASP A 67 8.77 -4.75 18.70
C ASP A 67 9.59 -3.42 18.69
N PHE A 68 9.25 -2.47 19.58
CA PHE A 68 10.03 -1.25 19.84
C PHE A 68 11.28 -1.52 20.70
N ALA A 69 11.16 -2.25 21.81
CA ALA A 69 12.26 -2.48 22.74
C ALA A 69 13.42 -3.28 22.12
N TYR A 70 13.09 -4.25 21.25
CA TYR A 70 14.06 -5.09 20.54
C TYR A 70 14.35 -4.61 19.11
N GLN A 71 13.96 -3.38 18.74
CA GLN A 71 14.07 -2.85 17.37
C GLN A 71 15.50 -2.95 16.81
N ASP A 72 16.52 -2.64 17.61
CA ASP A 72 17.92 -2.69 17.18
C ASP A 72 18.46 -4.13 17.03
N GLU A 73 17.87 -5.10 17.74
CA GLU A 73 18.25 -6.53 17.71
C GLU A 73 17.48 -7.33 16.64
N ASP A 74 16.32 -6.84 16.19
CA ASP A 74 15.49 -7.48 15.17
C ASP A 74 16.18 -7.48 13.80
N MET A 75 16.72 -8.64 13.42
CA MET A 75 17.36 -8.87 12.13
C MET A 75 16.41 -8.60 10.95
N TYR A 76 15.12 -8.94 11.05
CA TYR A 76 14.15 -8.75 9.97
C TYR A 76 13.79 -7.27 9.80
N PHE A 77 13.61 -6.53 10.89
CA PHE A 77 13.49 -5.08 10.85
C PHE A 77 14.72 -4.42 10.22
N ASN A 78 15.93 -4.78 10.65
CA ASN A 78 17.18 -4.25 10.08
C ASN A 78 17.33 -4.56 8.58
N LEU A 79 17.00 -5.80 8.16
CA LEU A 79 16.97 -6.21 6.75
C LEU A 79 15.91 -5.43 5.95
N ALA A 80 14.73 -5.19 6.51
CA ALA A 80 13.72 -4.37 5.88
C ALA A 80 14.20 -2.92 5.73
N MET A 81 14.75 -2.31 6.79
CA MET A 81 15.22 -0.92 6.84
C MET A 81 16.41 -0.62 5.92
N THR A 82 17.26 -1.62 5.67
CA THR A 82 18.43 -1.49 4.77
C THR A 82 18.13 -1.86 3.31
N TYR A 83 17.04 -2.58 3.03
CA TYR A 83 16.66 -2.98 1.67
C TYR A 83 16.49 -1.76 0.73
N VAL A 84 16.90 -1.92 -0.54
CA VAL A 84 16.79 -0.90 -1.59
C VAL A 84 15.81 -1.39 -2.67
N PRO A 85 14.56 -0.92 -2.68
CA PRO A 85 13.55 -1.42 -3.60
C PRO A 85 13.80 -1.13 -5.07
N PHE A 86 13.21 -1.95 -5.94
CA PHE A 86 13.43 -1.88 -7.39
C PHE A 86 13.12 -0.51 -8.01
N TRP A 87 12.23 0.30 -7.44
CA TRP A 87 11.89 1.62 -8.00
C TRP A 87 13.06 2.60 -7.88
N ARG A 88 13.93 2.45 -6.87
CA ARG A 88 15.07 3.35 -6.66
C ARG A 88 16.08 3.38 -7.82
N LYS A 89 16.09 2.35 -8.69
CA LYS A 89 16.90 2.32 -9.93
C LYS A 89 16.42 3.29 -11.03
N TYR A 90 15.21 3.83 -10.92
CA TYR A 90 14.68 4.83 -11.82
C TYR A 90 14.88 6.24 -11.24
N PRO A 91 15.21 7.25 -12.07
CA PRO A 91 15.35 8.62 -11.60
C PRO A 91 13.98 9.19 -11.17
N VAL A 92 14.00 10.04 -10.15
CA VAL A 92 12.85 10.92 -9.85
C VAL A 92 12.63 11.83 -11.05
N LEU A 93 11.38 11.96 -11.50
CA LEU A 93 11.03 12.85 -12.61
C LEU A 93 11.15 14.31 -12.14
N PRO A 94 11.65 15.23 -12.99
CA PRO A 94 11.79 16.63 -12.61
C PRO A 94 10.42 17.27 -12.39
N THR A 95 10.22 17.96 -11.26
CA THR A 95 8.96 18.64 -10.96
C THR A 95 8.71 19.77 -11.96
N ILE A 96 7.78 19.57 -12.89
CA ILE A 96 7.35 20.62 -13.80
C ILE A 96 6.39 21.53 -13.03
N ALA A 97 6.90 22.66 -12.55
CA ALA A 97 6.06 23.69 -11.96
C ALA A 97 5.08 24.21 -13.03
N ARG A 98 3.81 23.78 -12.97
CA ARG A 98 2.74 24.42 -13.74
C ARG A 98 2.81 25.93 -13.45
N PRO A 99 2.92 26.80 -14.46
CA PRO A 99 2.72 28.22 -14.22
C PRO A 99 1.33 28.39 -13.60
N LYS A 100 1.25 29.07 -12.44
CA LYS A 100 -0.03 29.37 -11.79
C LYS A 100 -0.95 29.96 -12.86
N SER A 101 -2.12 29.36 -13.05
CA SER A 101 -3.07 29.81 -14.04
C SER A 101 -3.32 31.30 -13.85
N ILE A 102 -2.91 32.10 -14.83
CA ILE A 102 -3.23 33.51 -14.88
C ILE A 102 -4.76 33.56 -14.88
N ALA A 103 -5.34 34.29 -13.92
CA ALA A 103 -6.78 34.50 -13.87
C ALA A 103 -7.21 35.04 -15.24
N VAL A 104 -8.10 34.30 -15.92
CA VAL A 104 -8.56 34.68 -17.26
C VAL A 104 -9.39 35.95 -17.12
N ALA A 105 -8.75 37.08 -17.39
CA ALA A 105 -9.46 38.32 -17.65
C ALA A 105 -10.15 38.19 -19.00
N ASP A 106 -11.47 38.39 -19.03
CA ASP A 106 -12.26 38.37 -20.25
C ASP A 106 -11.75 39.41 -21.26
N THR A 107 -11.07 38.94 -22.30
CA THR A 107 -10.88 39.70 -23.54
C THR A 107 -11.35 38.86 -24.71
N VAL A 108 -12.63 38.99 -25.04
CA VAL A 108 -13.24 38.43 -26.24
C VAL A 108 -12.50 38.95 -27.47
N LYS A 109 -11.83 38.06 -28.21
CA LYS A 109 -11.44 38.31 -29.61
C LYS A 109 -12.51 37.71 -30.51
N PRO A 110 -13.04 38.45 -31.51
CA PRO A 110 -14.12 37.95 -32.35
C PRO A 110 -13.64 36.81 -33.25
N LEU A 111 -14.51 35.82 -33.43
CA LEU A 111 -14.41 34.85 -34.51
C LEU A 111 -14.67 35.54 -35.86
N VAL A 112 -14.05 35.01 -36.92
CA VAL A 112 -13.98 35.52 -38.31
C VAL A 112 -12.80 36.47 -38.57
N ALA A 113 -11.81 35.93 -39.29
CA ALA A 113 -10.82 36.69 -40.06
C ALA A 113 -10.98 36.29 -41.53
N GLU A 114 -11.09 37.26 -42.44
CA GLU A 114 -11.31 37.00 -43.86
C GLU A 114 -10.06 36.42 -44.52
N VAL A 115 -10.22 35.30 -45.25
CA VAL A 115 -9.16 34.71 -46.06
C VAL A 115 -8.93 35.57 -47.30
N LYS A 116 -7.77 36.21 -47.39
CA LYS A 116 -7.25 36.69 -48.67
C LYS A 116 -6.57 35.56 -49.40
N SER A 117 -7.08 35.27 -50.60
CA SER A 117 -6.53 34.27 -51.51
C SER A 117 -5.35 34.86 -52.28
N ASP A 118 -4.13 34.42 -51.97
CA ASP A 118 -2.99 34.52 -52.88
C ASP A 118 -2.51 33.10 -53.21
N VAL A 119 -2.42 32.80 -54.51
CA VAL A 119 -2.07 31.47 -55.04
C VAL A 119 -0.57 31.44 -55.35
N GLY A 120 0.20 30.65 -54.60
CA GLY A 120 1.61 30.40 -54.86
C GLY A 120 2.22 29.44 -53.83
N CYS A 121 3.10 28.53 -54.29
CA CYS A 121 3.81 27.51 -53.48
C CYS A 121 2.94 26.41 -52.85
N VAL A 122 2.28 25.59 -53.70
CA VAL A 122 1.90 24.21 -53.35
C VAL A 122 3.00 23.26 -53.85
N GLU A 123 4.14 23.22 -53.15
CA GLU A 123 5.21 22.23 -53.42
C GLU A 123 6.06 21.89 -52.18
N ASP A 124 6.26 22.82 -51.24
CA ASP A 124 7.08 22.59 -50.04
C ASP A 124 6.40 21.74 -48.93
N SER A 125 5.12 21.37 -49.10
CA SER A 125 4.30 20.80 -48.01
C SER A 125 4.20 19.26 -47.99
N ILE A 126 5.02 18.53 -48.77
CA ILE A 126 5.01 17.05 -48.83
C ILE A 126 6.41 16.43 -48.63
N CYS A 127 7.34 17.14 -47.96
CA CYS A 127 8.67 16.61 -47.62
C CYS A 127 8.92 16.35 -46.12
N SER A 128 7.90 16.48 -45.26
CA SER A 128 8.03 16.26 -43.80
C SER A 128 7.82 14.80 -43.33
N LEU A 129 7.88 13.82 -44.24
CA LEU A 129 7.75 12.38 -43.94
C LEU A 129 9.04 11.60 -44.22
N SER A 130 10.19 12.17 -43.85
CA SER A 130 11.46 11.41 -43.79
C SER A 130 11.59 10.70 -42.45
N LEU A 131 11.78 9.38 -42.48
CA LEU A 131 12.10 8.57 -41.31
C LEU A 131 13.60 8.65 -40.99
N ASP A 132 14.04 9.79 -40.44
CA ASP A 132 15.39 9.88 -39.87
C ASP A 132 15.44 9.17 -38.52
N ALA A 133 16.30 8.14 -38.44
CA ALA A 133 16.55 7.40 -37.22
C ALA A 133 17.21 8.32 -36.17
N PRO A 134 16.78 8.33 -34.90
CA PRO A 134 17.33 9.23 -33.90
C PRO A 134 18.78 8.85 -33.57
N THR A 135 19.71 9.73 -33.95
CA THR A 135 21.10 9.72 -33.52
C THR A 135 21.15 9.82 -31.98
N PRO A 136 21.98 9.03 -31.26
CA PRO A 136 21.96 9.01 -29.80
C PRO A 136 22.57 10.30 -29.21
N SER A 137 21.73 11.28 -28.89
CA SER A 137 22.11 12.39 -28.02
C SER A 137 22.24 11.89 -26.58
N ALA A 138 23.35 12.24 -25.91
CA ALA A 138 23.75 11.66 -24.63
C ALA A 138 22.99 12.23 -23.40
N HIS A 139 21.66 12.21 -23.46
CA HIS A 139 20.79 12.32 -22.29
C HIS A 139 20.03 11.00 -22.14
N SER A 140 20.68 10.01 -21.51
CA SER A 140 20.05 8.73 -21.18
C SER A 140 19.03 8.94 -20.06
N THR A 141 17.83 9.39 -20.43
CA THR A 141 16.65 9.24 -19.58
C THR A 141 16.36 7.75 -19.50
N THR A 142 16.59 7.15 -18.32
CA THR A 142 16.36 5.72 -18.08
C THR A 142 14.87 5.39 -18.17
N SER A 143 14.36 5.27 -19.39
CA SER A 143 12.97 4.96 -19.68
C SER A 143 12.63 3.59 -19.11
N VAL A 144 11.49 3.50 -18.43
CA VAL A 144 11.02 2.28 -17.80
C VAL A 144 10.57 1.29 -18.89
N ILE A 145 11.44 0.36 -19.29
CA ILE A 145 11.15 -0.67 -20.29
C ILE A 145 10.47 -1.87 -19.61
N PHE A 146 9.24 -2.21 -20.02
CA PHE A 146 8.51 -3.37 -19.50
C PHE A 146 9.06 -4.67 -20.11
N ASN A 147 9.25 -5.69 -19.29
CA ASN A 147 9.67 -7.04 -19.71
C ASN A 147 8.52 -7.80 -20.39
N ASP A 148 8.81 -8.91 -21.05
CA ASP A 148 7.83 -9.65 -21.87
C ASP A 148 6.60 -10.10 -21.08
N THR A 149 6.79 -10.50 -19.82
CA THR A 149 5.68 -10.89 -18.94
C THR A 149 4.82 -9.68 -18.57
N GLU A 150 5.43 -8.52 -18.30
CA GLU A 150 4.73 -7.26 -17.97
C GLU A 150 3.94 -6.78 -19.19
N GLN A 151 4.52 -6.86 -20.39
CA GLN A 151 3.85 -6.55 -21.65
C GLN A 151 2.68 -7.51 -21.94
N GLU A 152 2.83 -8.80 -21.66
CA GLU A 152 1.76 -9.78 -21.84
C GLU A 152 0.58 -9.50 -20.90
N LEU A 153 0.84 -9.17 -19.63
CA LEU A 153 -0.23 -8.76 -18.71
C LEU A 153 -0.89 -7.46 -19.18
N LEU A 154 -0.13 -6.46 -19.63
CA LEU A 154 -0.66 -5.22 -20.21
C LEU A 154 -1.57 -5.46 -21.43
N ARG A 155 -1.31 -6.50 -22.24
CA ARG A 155 -2.19 -6.89 -23.38
C ARG A 155 -3.52 -7.51 -22.95
N ARG A 156 -3.58 -8.10 -21.75
CA ARG A 156 -4.78 -8.74 -21.18
C ARG A 156 -5.70 -7.77 -20.45
N LEU A 157 -5.17 -6.63 -19.99
CA LEU A 157 -5.97 -5.61 -19.31
C LEU A 157 -7.16 -5.15 -20.19
N PRO A 158 -8.34 -4.89 -19.58
CA PRO A 158 -9.52 -4.48 -20.33
C PRO A 158 -9.33 -3.07 -20.92
N ARG A 159 -9.83 -2.87 -22.14
CA ARG A 159 -9.83 -1.56 -22.80
C ARG A 159 -10.98 -0.71 -22.27
N LYS A 160 -10.76 -0.10 -21.09
CA LYS A 160 -11.66 0.87 -20.45
C LYS A 160 -11.06 2.27 -20.52
N GLU A 161 -11.91 3.27 -20.70
CA GLU A 161 -11.56 4.69 -20.48
C GLU A 161 -12.31 5.17 -19.23
N PHE A 162 -11.59 5.74 -18.27
CA PHE A 162 -12.17 6.27 -17.03
C PHE A 162 -12.32 7.78 -17.11
N LEU A 163 -13.55 8.27 -17.01
CA LEU A 163 -13.88 9.70 -17.07
C LEU A 163 -13.81 10.35 -15.68
N VAL A 164 -12.66 10.23 -15.03
CA VAL A 164 -12.37 10.85 -13.74
C VAL A 164 -11.73 12.22 -13.99
N LEU A 165 -12.38 13.29 -13.53
CA LEU A 165 -11.98 14.67 -13.83
C LEU A 165 -10.87 15.17 -12.88
N GLU A 166 -9.80 15.76 -13.40
CA GLU A 166 -8.71 16.33 -12.59
C GLU A 166 -9.26 17.37 -11.60
N GLY A 167 -8.99 17.17 -10.30
CA GLY A 167 -9.46 18.00 -9.20
C GLY A 167 -10.82 17.63 -8.60
N SER A 168 -11.53 16.63 -9.15
CA SER A 168 -12.83 16.19 -8.62
C SER A 168 -12.71 15.40 -7.31
N LEU A 169 -13.83 15.19 -6.61
CA LEU A 169 -13.85 14.41 -5.38
C LEU A 169 -13.55 12.93 -5.65
N GLU A 170 -14.07 12.42 -6.77
CA GLU A 170 -13.85 11.07 -7.29
C GLU A 170 -12.36 10.84 -7.59
N GLU A 171 -11.69 11.82 -8.22
CA GLU A 171 -10.23 11.74 -8.46
C GLU A 171 -9.46 11.64 -7.14
N LYS A 172 -9.84 12.42 -6.12
CA LYS A 172 -9.18 12.35 -4.80
C LYS A 172 -9.38 11.01 -4.12
N PHE A 173 -10.57 10.41 -4.20
CA PHE A 173 -10.78 9.05 -3.69
C PHE A 173 -9.92 8.03 -4.46
N VAL A 174 -9.96 8.03 -5.80
CA VAL A 174 -9.15 7.12 -6.62
C VAL A 174 -7.65 7.27 -6.32
N LEU A 175 -7.15 8.51 -6.19
CA LEU A 175 -5.74 8.76 -5.87
C LEU A 175 -5.39 8.37 -4.42
N GLY A 176 -6.26 8.61 -3.44
CA GLY A 176 -6.03 8.20 -2.06
C GLY A 176 -6.01 6.68 -1.88
N GLY A 177 -6.90 5.96 -2.55
CA GLY A 177 -6.87 4.50 -2.58
C GLY A 177 -5.66 3.93 -3.34
N LEU A 178 -5.21 4.59 -4.41
CA LEU A 178 -3.93 4.27 -5.04
C LEU A 178 -2.76 4.46 -4.05
N VAL A 179 -2.76 5.53 -3.26
CA VAL A 179 -1.71 5.77 -2.26
C VAL A 179 -1.72 4.69 -1.18
N ASP A 180 -2.87 4.35 -0.59
CA ASP A 180 -2.91 3.33 0.48
C ASP A 180 -2.48 1.93 -0.01
N ILE A 181 -2.81 1.57 -1.25
CA ILE A 181 -2.37 0.34 -1.92
C ILE A 181 -0.86 0.36 -2.15
N LEU A 182 -0.29 1.50 -2.58
CA LEU A 182 1.15 1.65 -2.75
C LEU A 182 1.90 1.63 -1.42
N ILE A 183 1.31 2.08 -0.32
CA ILE A 183 1.92 1.96 1.02
C ILE A 183 1.94 0.50 1.48
N GLY A 184 0.84 -0.24 1.29
CA GLY A 184 0.80 -1.69 1.56
C GLY A 184 1.81 -2.46 0.72
N PHE A 185 1.86 -2.18 -0.59
CA PHE A 185 2.85 -2.77 -1.50
C PHE A 185 4.29 -2.40 -1.12
N ALA A 186 4.54 -1.15 -0.71
CA ALA A 186 5.85 -0.73 -0.25
C ALA A 186 6.27 -1.48 1.03
N TYR A 187 5.40 -1.56 2.04
CA TYR A 187 5.64 -2.34 3.26
C TYR A 187 6.01 -3.79 2.92
N GLU A 188 5.18 -4.47 2.11
CA GLU A 188 5.39 -5.84 1.65
C GLU A 188 6.78 -6.00 1.00
N GLN A 189 7.11 -5.17 0.01
CA GLN A 189 8.40 -5.26 -0.69
C GLN A 189 9.60 -4.95 0.21
N LEU A 190 9.42 -4.14 1.26
CA LEU A 190 10.45 -3.89 2.27
C LEU A 190 10.66 -5.14 3.16
N THR A 191 9.58 -5.78 3.61
CA THR A 191 9.66 -6.92 4.54
C THR A 191 10.02 -8.24 3.87
N THR A 192 9.63 -8.45 2.61
CA THR A 192 9.99 -9.67 1.83
C THR A 192 11.18 -9.47 0.91
N GLN A 193 11.79 -8.29 0.92
CA GLN A 193 12.90 -7.91 0.02
C GLN A 193 12.60 -8.13 -1.48
N GLY A 194 11.32 -8.10 -1.84
CA GLY A 194 10.81 -8.33 -3.19
C GLY A 194 10.48 -9.79 -3.53
N ASP A 195 10.66 -10.73 -2.61
CA ASP A 195 10.35 -12.16 -2.80
C ASP A 195 9.04 -12.53 -2.07
N SER A 196 7.92 -12.19 -2.70
CA SER A 196 6.58 -12.32 -2.11
C SER A 196 6.14 -13.79 -1.94
N GLY A 197 5.61 -14.10 -0.75
CA GLY A 197 5.10 -15.41 -0.36
C GLY A 197 3.56 -15.48 -0.32
N VAL A 198 3.04 -16.49 0.39
CA VAL A 198 1.58 -16.73 0.50
C VAL A 198 0.85 -15.63 1.25
N GLU A 199 1.44 -15.11 2.33
CA GLU A 199 0.88 -14.03 3.16
C GLU A 199 1.00 -12.63 2.54
N SER A 200 1.71 -12.48 1.43
CA SER A 200 2.01 -11.15 0.86
C SER A 200 0.77 -10.45 0.31
N THR A 201 -0.20 -11.20 -0.21
CA THR A 201 -1.51 -10.61 -0.62
C THR A 201 -2.29 -10.13 0.60
N TRP A 202 -2.33 -10.94 1.66
CA TRP A 202 -2.99 -10.57 2.91
C TRP A 202 -2.32 -9.35 3.55
N THR A 203 -0.98 -9.30 3.52
CA THR A 203 -0.17 -8.20 4.05
C THR A 203 -0.46 -6.87 3.35
N VAL A 204 -0.52 -6.85 2.01
CA VAL A 204 -0.92 -5.62 1.29
C VAL A 204 -2.39 -5.28 1.55
N SER A 205 -3.28 -6.28 1.55
CA SER A 205 -4.70 -6.08 1.80
C SER A 205 -4.96 -5.49 3.19
N ILE A 206 -4.36 -6.04 4.25
CA ILE A 206 -4.58 -5.60 5.62
C ILE A 206 -3.95 -4.23 5.88
N VAL A 207 -2.87 -3.82 5.21
CA VAL A 207 -2.31 -2.47 5.34
C VAL A 207 -3.18 -1.42 4.62
N SER A 208 -3.87 -1.80 3.53
CA SER A 208 -4.75 -0.91 2.74
C SER A 208 -6.21 -0.93 3.23
N PRO A 209 -6.76 0.20 3.73
CA PRO A 209 -8.20 0.35 4.00
C PRO A 209 -9.07 0.13 2.75
N THR A 210 -8.59 0.56 1.57
CA THR A 210 -9.28 0.35 0.29
C THR A 210 -9.48 -1.14 0.01
N LEU A 211 -8.47 -1.99 0.23
CA LEU A 211 -8.54 -3.42 -0.08
C LEU A 211 -9.25 -4.24 1.00
N SER A 212 -8.91 -4.05 2.29
CA SER A 212 -9.47 -4.87 3.37
C SER A 212 -10.83 -4.40 3.90
N TRP A 213 -11.14 -3.11 3.79
CA TRP A 213 -12.35 -2.52 4.39
C TRP A 213 -13.29 -1.82 3.40
N LEU A 214 -12.90 -1.72 2.12
CA LEU A 214 -13.64 -0.95 1.10
C LEU A 214 -13.91 0.51 1.54
N ASP A 215 -13.01 1.07 2.38
CA ASP A 215 -13.04 2.45 2.91
C ASP A 215 -11.92 3.24 2.24
N VAL A 216 -12.28 4.06 1.25
CA VAL A 216 -11.34 4.91 0.51
C VAL A 216 -11.34 6.31 1.11
N SER A 217 -10.17 6.94 1.28
CA SER A 217 -10.06 8.33 1.73
C SER A 217 -9.67 9.28 0.60
N ALA A 218 -10.36 10.41 0.50
CA ALA A 218 -9.98 11.55 -0.36
C ALA A 218 -8.97 12.51 0.32
N ASP A 219 -8.67 12.28 1.60
CA ASP A 219 -7.70 13.01 2.39
C ASP A 219 -6.44 12.15 2.61
N LEU A 220 -5.30 12.63 2.11
CA LEU A 220 -4.01 11.95 2.23
C LEU A 220 -3.50 11.93 3.68
N TYR A 221 -3.92 12.87 4.53
CA TYR A 221 -3.59 12.82 5.94
C TYR A 221 -4.20 11.59 6.63
N ALA A 222 -5.50 11.36 6.41
CA ALA A 222 -6.19 10.16 6.86
C ALA A 222 -5.63 8.86 6.22
N VAL A 223 -5.09 8.91 4.99
CA VAL A 223 -4.35 7.78 4.40
C VAL A 223 -3.08 7.49 5.20
N VAL A 224 -2.22 8.49 5.46
CA VAL A 224 -1.00 8.31 6.28
C VAL A 224 -1.37 7.76 7.66
N ARG A 225 -2.35 8.36 8.35
CA ARG A 225 -2.79 7.92 9.68
C ARG A 225 -3.25 6.46 9.68
N SER A 226 -4.13 6.09 8.75
CA SER A 226 -4.67 4.72 8.71
C SER A 226 -3.60 3.70 8.32
N SER A 227 -2.78 3.95 7.30
CA SER A 227 -1.68 3.03 6.95
C SER A 227 -0.66 2.87 8.08
N VAL A 228 -0.28 3.93 8.80
CA VAL A 228 0.64 3.83 9.95
C VAL A 228 0.01 3.01 11.08
N ARG A 229 -1.24 3.33 11.48
CA ARG A 229 -1.97 2.55 12.51
C ARG A 229 -2.05 1.07 12.14
N ARG A 230 -2.31 0.74 10.88
CA ARG A 230 -2.47 -0.64 10.43
C ARG A 230 -1.15 -1.40 10.40
N ILE A 231 -0.06 -0.77 9.95
CA ILE A 231 1.28 -1.41 9.99
C ILE A 231 1.72 -1.71 11.42
N ILE A 232 1.43 -0.85 12.39
CA ILE A 232 1.81 -1.09 13.79
C ILE A 232 0.80 -1.95 14.58
N ALA A 233 -0.24 -2.47 13.93
CA ALA A 233 -1.28 -3.30 14.57
C ALA A 233 -1.40 -4.71 13.98
N PHE A 234 -1.36 -4.90 12.65
CA PHE A 234 -1.70 -6.19 12.03
C PHE A 234 -0.49 -7.06 11.61
N PRO A 235 0.46 -6.57 10.78
CA PRO A 235 1.51 -7.41 10.17
C PRO A 235 2.53 -7.98 11.17
N PHE A 236 3.50 -8.74 10.64
CA PHE A 236 4.57 -9.35 11.43
C PHE A 236 5.53 -8.34 12.09
N LEU A 237 5.92 -7.27 11.38
CA LEU A 237 6.83 -6.21 11.87
C LEU A 237 6.03 -4.93 12.15
N ARG A 238 5.86 -4.59 13.44
CA ARG A 238 4.95 -3.52 13.88
C ARG A 238 5.65 -2.23 14.32
N GLN A 239 6.88 -2.01 13.86
CA GLN A 239 7.67 -0.82 14.21
C GLN A 239 7.20 0.45 13.47
N TYR A 240 7.05 1.55 14.22
CA TYR A 240 6.66 2.86 13.68
C TYR A 240 7.61 3.39 12.59
N ASP A 241 8.92 3.15 12.73
CA ASP A 241 9.91 3.64 11.75
C ASP A 241 9.79 2.93 10.39
N LEU A 242 9.45 1.63 10.40
CA LEU A 242 9.15 0.85 9.21
C LEU A 242 7.83 1.31 8.58
N ALA A 243 6.79 1.59 9.40
CA ALA A 243 5.54 2.17 8.93
C ALA A 243 5.78 3.50 8.19
N MET A 244 6.47 4.44 8.82
CA MET A 244 6.80 5.73 8.22
C MET A 244 7.72 5.60 7.00
N ARG A 245 8.62 4.61 6.95
CA ARG A 245 9.42 4.32 5.74
C ARG A 245 8.57 3.79 4.60
N SER A 246 7.60 2.92 4.86
CA SER A 246 6.66 2.43 3.84
C SER A 246 5.85 3.57 3.20
N VAL A 247 5.41 4.54 4.00
CA VAL A 247 4.74 5.76 3.51
C VAL A 247 5.67 6.62 2.64
N ARG A 248 6.93 6.81 3.05
CA ARG A 248 7.94 7.52 2.24
C ARG A 248 8.24 6.81 0.92
N GLU A 249 8.33 5.48 0.92
CA GLU A 249 8.57 4.71 -0.30
C GLU A 249 7.39 4.81 -1.29
N ALA A 250 6.14 4.87 -0.83
CA ALA A 250 5.00 5.12 -1.71
C ALA A 250 5.10 6.50 -2.42
N SER A 251 5.52 7.55 -1.69
CA SER A 251 5.86 8.85 -2.29
C SER A 251 6.98 8.73 -3.33
N GLU A 252 8.01 7.94 -3.05
CA GLU A 252 9.12 7.69 -3.97
C GLU A 252 8.73 6.91 -5.23
N ILE A 253 7.72 6.03 -5.18
CA ILE A 253 7.12 5.38 -6.36
C ILE A 253 6.41 6.45 -7.23
N LEU A 254 5.58 7.31 -6.62
CA LEU A 254 4.83 8.37 -7.31
C LEU A 254 5.75 9.39 -8.01
N LYS A 255 6.82 9.83 -7.32
CA LYS A 255 7.85 10.74 -7.85
C LYS A 255 8.54 10.27 -9.15
N ARG A 256 8.47 8.97 -9.44
CA ARG A 256 9.07 8.33 -10.63
C ARG A 256 8.07 8.13 -11.77
N GLY A 257 6.84 8.61 -11.59
CA GLY A 257 5.80 8.65 -12.61
C GLY A 257 5.10 7.32 -12.87
N LYS A 258 4.08 7.41 -13.72
CA LYS A 258 3.09 6.37 -13.98
C LYS A 258 3.66 5.06 -14.48
N ARG A 259 4.83 5.07 -15.14
CA ARG A 259 5.47 3.82 -15.60
C ARG A 259 6.05 3.01 -14.44
N VAL A 260 6.50 3.66 -13.37
CA VAL A 260 6.97 2.99 -12.15
C VAL A 260 5.80 2.59 -11.26
N VAL A 261 4.78 3.45 -11.12
CA VAL A 261 3.51 3.11 -10.45
C VAL A 261 2.85 1.90 -11.12
N LEU A 262 2.71 1.90 -12.46
CA LEU A 262 2.17 0.79 -13.22
C LEU A 262 2.98 -0.49 -13.02
N ARG A 263 4.32 -0.41 -12.91
CA ARG A 263 5.12 -1.60 -12.60
C ARG A 263 4.79 -2.16 -11.21
N ALA A 264 4.70 -1.30 -10.19
CA ALA A 264 4.30 -1.71 -8.85
C ALA A 264 2.91 -2.39 -8.86
N LEU A 265 1.94 -1.79 -9.55
CA LEU A 265 0.59 -2.36 -9.71
C LEU A 265 0.57 -3.68 -10.51
N LEU A 266 1.41 -3.85 -11.54
CA LEU A 266 1.53 -5.11 -12.28
C LEU A 266 2.19 -6.22 -11.44
N THR A 267 3.15 -5.89 -10.57
CA THR A 267 3.72 -6.83 -9.59
C THR A 267 2.66 -7.25 -8.58
N LEU A 268 1.95 -6.28 -7.99
CA LEU A 268 0.84 -6.52 -7.07
C LEU A 268 -0.28 -7.36 -7.71
N TYR A 269 -0.65 -7.06 -8.96
CA TYR A 269 -1.66 -7.83 -9.70
C TYR A 269 -1.32 -9.33 -9.73
N ARG A 270 -0.07 -9.69 -10.02
CA ARG A 270 0.35 -11.11 -10.07
C ARG A 270 0.44 -11.78 -8.71
N MET A 271 0.69 -10.99 -7.66
CA MET A 271 0.68 -11.48 -6.29
C MET A 271 -0.75 -11.86 -5.89
N VAL A 272 -1.69 -10.93 -6.12
CA VAL A 272 -3.13 -11.12 -5.92
C VAL A 272 -3.68 -12.25 -6.80
N GLU A 273 -3.27 -12.36 -8.06
CA GLU A 273 -3.69 -13.41 -9.02
C GLU A 273 -3.35 -14.83 -8.55
N LYS A 274 -2.32 -14.97 -7.69
CA LYS A 274 -1.90 -16.26 -7.11
C LYS A 274 -2.53 -16.54 -5.74
N SER A 275 -3.25 -15.58 -5.14
CA SER A 275 -3.90 -15.79 -3.85
C SER A 275 -5.13 -16.68 -4.01
N GLU A 276 -5.22 -17.73 -3.22
CA GLU A 276 -6.34 -18.67 -3.26
C GLU A 276 -7.66 -18.03 -2.80
N THR A 277 -7.58 -17.07 -1.86
CA THR A 277 -8.73 -16.37 -1.29
C THR A 277 -8.93 -14.98 -1.92
N GLN A 278 -7.87 -14.17 -2.01
CA GLN A 278 -7.97 -12.73 -2.28
C GLN A 278 -7.88 -12.33 -3.77
N TYR A 279 -7.85 -13.29 -4.71
CA TYR A 279 -7.78 -13.01 -6.16
C TYR A 279 -8.86 -12.05 -6.67
N LEU A 280 -10.04 -11.99 -6.02
CA LEU A 280 -11.12 -11.07 -6.38
C LEU A 280 -10.74 -9.58 -6.23
N LEU A 281 -9.72 -9.24 -5.42
CA LEU A 281 -9.20 -7.87 -5.32
C LEU A 281 -8.61 -7.35 -6.63
N ASN A 282 -8.16 -8.24 -7.54
CA ASN A 282 -7.76 -7.83 -8.89
C ASN A 282 -8.95 -7.28 -9.68
N SER A 283 -10.07 -8.00 -9.66
CA SER A 283 -11.31 -7.59 -10.34
C SER A 283 -11.89 -6.31 -9.75
N LEU A 284 -11.93 -6.22 -8.41
CA LEU A 284 -12.51 -5.07 -7.69
C LEU A 284 -11.67 -3.79 -7.80
N TYR A 285 -10.33 -3.91 -7.77
CA TYR A 285 -9.44 -2.75 -7.68
C TYR A 285 -8.22 -2.81 -8.60
N ILE A 286 -7.33 -3.80 -8.45
CA ILE A 286 -5.96 -3.69 -8.98
C ILE A 286 -5.92 -3.62 -10.52
N GLN A 287 -6.78 -4.38 -11.20
CA GLN A 287 -6.89 -4.35 -12.66
C GLN A 287 -7.29 -2.96 -13.19
N ASP A 288 -8.28 -2.33 -12.54
CA ASP A 288 -8.80 -1.03 -12.96
C ASP A 288 -7.83 0.10 -12.58
N TYR A 289 -7.07 -0.03 -11.48
CA TYR A 289 -5.91 0.83 -11.20
C TYR A 289 -4.79 0.69 -12.26
N CYS A 290 -4.46 -0.54 -12.68
CA CYS A 290 -3.50 -0.79 -13.77
C CYS A 290 -3.92 -0.15 -15.10
N VAL A 291 -5.22 -0.04 -15.38
CA VAL A 291 -5.74 0.66 -16.57
C VAL A 291 -5.74 2.18 -16.34
N SER A 292 -6.32 2.65 -15.23
CA SER A 292 -6.48 4.08 -14.94
C SER A 292 -5.16 4.83 -14.83
N ILE A 293 -4.10 4.23 -14.28
CA ILE A 293 -2.82 4.93 -14.11
C ILE A 293 -2.15 5.31 -15.44
N GLN A 294 -2.52 4.66 -16.55
CA GLN A 294 -1.91 4.91 -17.86
C GLN A 294 -2.31 6.28 -18.44
N SER A 295 -3.52 6.76 -18.15
CA SER A 295 -4.03 8.06 -18.60
C SER A 295 -3.63 9.22 -17.67
N VAL A 296 -3.31 8.96 -16.40
CA VAL A 296 -2.87 10.00 -15.45
C VAL A 296 -1.59 10.69 -15.95
N ALA A 297 -1.47 11.99 -15.70
CA ALA A 297 -0.29 12.79 -16.03
C ALA A 297 0.81 12.62 -14.96
N ASP A 298 2.08 12.57 -15.37
CA ASP A 298 3.20 12.39 -14.42
C ASP A 298 3.33 13.58 -13.46
N GLU A 299 2.99 14.78 -13.93
CA GLU A 299 2.91 16.01 -13.14
C GLU A 299 1.83 15.92 -12.04
N ARG A 300 0.71 15.23 -12.30
CA ARG A 300 -0.35 15.02 -11.30
C ARG A 300 0.15 14.10 -10.17
N LEU A 301 0.87 13.04 -10.52
CA LEU A 301 1.50 12.13 -9.55
C LEU A 301 2.59 12.84 -8.73
N GLN A 302 3.37 13.74 -9.35
CA GLN A 302 4.33 14.60 -8.64
C GLN A 302 3.64 15.54 -7.63
N CYS A 303 2.50 16.15 -7.99
CA CYS A 303 1.72 16.96 -7.06
C CYS A 303 1.25 16.15 -5.85
N ILE A 304 0.67 14.95 -6.07
CA ILE A 304 0.24 14.05 -4.99
C ILE A 304 1.42 13.60 -4.12
N SER A 305 2.58 13.29 -4.70
CA SER A 305 3.77 12.95 -3.91
C SER A 305 4.29 14.10 -3.06
N SER A 306 4.13 15.35 -3.52
CA SER A 306 4.53 16.55 -2.77
C SER A 306 3.55 16.87 -1.64
N GLU A 307 2.25 16.62 -1.85
CA GLU A 307 1.20 16.70 -0.83
C GLU A 307 1.41 15.62 0.25
N LEU A 308 1.68 14.39 -0.17
CA LEU A 308 2.02 13.27 0.71
C LEU A 308 3.32 13.53 1.52
N ASP A 309 4.37 14.06 0.90
CA ASP A 309 5.61 14.46 1.59
C ASP A 309 5.35 15.52 2.66
N ALA A 310 4.46 16.49 2.41
CA ALA A 310 4.09 17.50 3.40
C ALA A 310 3.35 16.88 4.60
N HIS A 311 2.45 15.92 4.36
CA HIS A 311 1.80 15.17 5.44
C HIS A 311 2.79 14.28 6.20
N ILE A 312 3.70 13.58 5.52
CA ILE A 312 4.78 12.79 6.15
C ILE A 312 5.63 13.67 7.08
N ALA A 313 6.00 14.88 6.64
CA ALA A 313 6.83 15.80 7.42
C ALA A 313 6.10 16.38 8.65
N GLY A 314 4.77 16.48 8.60
CA GLY A 314 3.93 16.92 9.73
C GLY A 314 3.44 15.79 10.64
N PHE A 315 3.57 14.52 10.25
CA PHE A 315 3.04 13.38 10.99
C PHE A 315 3.93 13.01 12.18
N SER A 316 3.32 12.88 13.36
CA SER A 316 4.00 12.47 14.60
C SER A 316 3.33 11.24 15.23
N LYS A 317 3.98 10.63 16.23
CA LYS A 317 3.44 9.46 16.92
C LYS A 317 2.10 9.75 17.61
N ASN A 318 1.89 10.99 18.06
CA ASN A 318 0.62 11.46 18.65
C ASN A 318 -0.56 11.39 17.65
N GLU A 319 -0.29 11.55 16.35
CA GLU A 319 -1.30 11.50 15.29
C GLU A 319 -1.81 10.09 14.97
N THR A 320 -1.33 9.06 15.68
CA THR A 320 -1.94 7.72 15.68
C THR A 320 -3.18 7.63 16.60
N GLY A 321 -3.25 8.48 17.63
CA GLY A 321 -4.27 8.39 18.69
C GLY A 321 -3.98 7.35 19.79
N TRP A 322 -2.83 6.65 19.74
CA TRP A 322 -2.49 5.56 20.68
C TRP A 322 -1.43 5.92 21.74
N ALA A 323 -1.11 7.21 21.90
CA ALA A 323 -0.16 7.70 22.92
C ALA A 323 1.20 6.97 22.91
N LEU A 324 1.71 6.65 21.71
CA LEU A 324 2.93 5.84 21.56
C LEU A 324 4.15 6.49 22.23
N GLU A 325 4.23 7.82 22.27
CA GLU A 325 5.31 8.55 22.94
C GLU A 325 5.29 8.35 24.47
N GLU A 326 4.12 8.18 25.07
CA GLU A 326 3.96 7.84 26.48
C GLU A 326 4.32 6.38 26.75
N LEU A 327 3.87 5.48 25.87
CA LEU A 327 4.13 4.03 25.96
C LEU A 327 5.64 3.75 25.88
N GLU A 328 6.32 4.22 24.84
CA GLU A 328 7.76 4.03 24.64
C GLU A 328 8.60 4.59 25.80
N ARG A 329 8.22 5.79 26.27
CA ARG A 329 8.85 6.46 27.42
C ARG A 329 8.67 5.69 28.73
N SER A 330 7.67 4.81 28.84
CA SER A 330 7.51 3.94 30.01
C SER A 330 8.52 2.78 30.02
N VAL A 331 8.75 2.16 28.86
CA VAL A 331 9.71 1.05 28.70
C VAL A 331 11.15 1.53 28.90
N LEU A 332 11.52 2.65 28.29
CA LEU A 332 12.87 3.23 28.45
C LEU A 332 13.19 3.59 29.91
N LYS A 333 12.18 3.96 30.71
CA LYS A 333 12.33 4.22 32.15
C LYS A 333 12.46 2.94 32.99
N ALA A 334 11.80 1.85 32.58
CA ALA A 334 11.90 0.57 33.26
C ALA A 334 13.34 0.01 33.15
N GLY A 335 13.86 -0.11 31.92
CA GLY A 335 15.21 -0.62 31.68
C GLY A 335 16.31 0.16 32.42
N THR A 336 16.21 1.50 32.47
CA THR A 336 17.18 2.32 33.21
C THR A 336 17.14 2.14 34.74
N ASN A 337 16.06 1.62 35.31
CA ASN A 337 16.01 1.29 36.74
C ASN A 337 16.65 -0.08 37.01
N ASP A 338 16.44 -1.06 36.13
CA ASP A 338 17.03 -2.40 36.26
C ASP A 338 18.58 -2.36 36.11
N ASP A 339 19.11 -1.49 35.24
CA ASP A 339 20.55 -1.18 35.14
C ASP A 339 21.11 -0.50 36.41
N ALA A 340 20.27 0.24 37.15
CA ALA A 340 20.67 0.93 38.38
C ALA A 340 20.64 0.02 39.61
N GLU A 341 19.74 -0.96 39.68
CA GLU A 341 19.72 -1.94 40.78
C GLU A 341 20.78 -3.04 40.59
N SER A 342 21.05 -3.46 39.35
CA SER A 342 22.10 -4.45 39.04
C SER A 342 23.52 -3.93 39.34
N SER A 343 23.74 -2.62 39.30
CA SER A 343 25.02 -1.98 39.66
C SER A 343 25.20 -1.72 41.18
N ALA A 344 24.21 -2.03 42.02
CA ALA A 344 24.25 -1.85 43.48
C ALA A 344 24.52 -3.13 44.29
N SER A 345 24.60 -4.32 43.66
CA SER A 345 24.66 -5.63 44.34
C SER A 345 26.06 -6.29 44.37
N SER A 346 27.11 -5.58 43.98
CA SER A 346 28.45 -6.13 43.74
C SER A 346 29.49 -5.92 44.87
N GLU A 347 29.09 -5.97 46.14
CA GLU A 347 30.02 -6.15 47.26
C GLU A 347 29.60 -7.27 48.24
N SER A 348 30.54 -8.20 48.49
CA SER A 348 30.59 -9.18 49.61
C SER A 348 29.51 -10.29 49.62
N ASN A 349 29.81 -11.56 49.30
CA ASN A 349 30.80 -12.38 50.01
C ASN A 349 31.17 -13.69 49.28
N SER A 350 32.44 -14.09 49.43
CA SER A 350 32.96 -15.40 49.06
C SER A 350 32.81 -16.43 50.20
N SER A 351 32.35 -17.64 49.88
CA SER A 351 32.76 -18.85 50.63
C SER A 351 32.51 -20.13 49.81
N GLU A 352 33.58 -20.87 49.51
CA GLU A 352 33.50 -22.23 48.97
C GLU A 352 32.91 -23.21 49.99
N SER A 353 32.20 -24.24 49.51
CA SER A 353 32.46 -25.62 49.93
C SER A 353 31.92 -26.59 48.89
N GLY A 354 32.73 -27.55 48.46
CA GLY A 354 32.34 -28.57 47.49
C GLY A 354 31.95 -29.90 48.15
N TYR A 355 31.14 -30.69 47.45
CA TYR A 355 31.06 -32.14 47.62
C TYR A 355 30.74 -32.81 46.27
N SER A 356 30.98 -34.11 46.16
CA SER A 356 31.18 -34.83 44.90
C SER A 356 30.38 -36.13 44.81
N SER A 357 30.11 -36.56 43.57
CA SER A 357 29.65 -37.92 43.18
C SER A 357 28.19 -38.26 43.56
N ARG A 358 27.37 -38.94 42.75
CA ARG A 358 27.64 -40.11 41.88
C ARG A 358 26.64 -40.24 40.72
N GLU A 359 27.05 -41.04 39.74
CA GLU A 359 26.21 -41.56 38.65
C GLU A 359 25.11 -42.53 39.12
N THR A 360 24.08 -42.75 38.29
CA THR A 360 23.70 -44.12 37.89
C THR A 360 22.90 -44.13 36.59
N SER A 361 23.12 -45.17 35.78
CA SER A 361 22.62 -45.39 34.42
C SER A 361 21.32 -46.18 34.36
N SER A 362 20.53 -46.00 33.29
CA SER A 362 20.11 -47.11 32.42
C SER A 362 19.42 -46.66 31.13
N ALA A 363 19.88 -47.19 29.99
CA ALA A 363 19.17 -47.22 28.71
C ALA A 363 18.00 -48.25 28.77
N ALA A 364 17.12 -48.48 27.78
CA ALA A 364 16.86 -47.94 26.44
C ALA A 364 15.37 -48.28 26.10
N ASP A 365 14.79 -47.76 25.01
CA ASP A 365 14.56 -48.58 23.78
C ASP A 365 13.99 -47.76 22.60
N SER A 366 13.94 -48.40 21.42
CA SER A 366 13.40 -47.93 20.13
C SER A 366 12.27 -48.89 19.66
N SER A 367 11.60 -48.79 18.50
CA SER A 367 11.71 -47.91 17.33
C SER A 367 10.39 -47.89 16.55
N CYS A 368 10.06 -46.76 15.91
CA CYS A 368 9.18 -46.59 14.74
C CYS A 368 7.76 -47.22 14.67
N GLY A 369 6.85 -46.52 14.00
CA GLY A 369 5.58 -47.06 13.50
C GLY A 369 4.74 -45.96 12.84
N GLU A 370 4.62 -46.00 11.51
CA GLU A 370 3.94 -44.99 10.69
C GLU A 370 2.45 -45.33 10.40
N GLU A 371 1.83 -44.44 9.65
CA GLU A 371 0.61 -44.59 8.81
C GLU A 371 -0.76 -44.17 9.36
N GLU A 372 -1.49 -43.52 8.45
CA GLU A 372 -2.80 -42.89 8.59
C GLU A 372 -3.96 -43.90 8.44
N VAL A 373 -5.22 -43.43 8.54
CA VAL A 373 -6.26 -43.52 7.49
C VAL A 373 -7.70 -43.47 8.06
N ASN A 374 -8.38 -42.35 7.79
CA ASN A 374 -9.80 -42.15 7.40
C ASN A 374 -11.04 -42.60 8.22
N GLN A 375 -11.98 -41.62 8.28
CA GLN A 375 -13.42 -41.67 7.91
C GLN A 375 -14.55 -42.07 8.91
N ALA A 376 -15.27 -41.01 9.36
CA ALA A 376 -16.65 -40.62 8.97
C ALA A 376 -17.93 -41.39 9.42
N PHE A 377 -18.90 -40.58 9.92
CA PHE A 377 -20.39 -40.76 9.97
C PHE A 377 -20.97 -41.97 10.74
N ALA A 378 -22.09 -41.90 11.47
CA ALA A 378 -23.07 -40.85 11.78
C ALA A 378 -23.83 -41.20 13.10
N PRO A 379 -24.70 -40.33 13.64
CA PRO A 379 -25.84 -40.74 14.46
C PRO A 379 -27.17 -40.62 13.69
N GLY A 380 -28.17 -41.40 14.11
CA GLY A 380 -29.58 -41.28 13.70
C GLY A 380 -30.49 -40.81 14.82
#